data_AF-A0A1J5D9T7-F1
#
_entry.id   AF-A0A1J5D9T7-F1
#
_cell.length_a   1.000
_cell.length_b   1.000
_cell.length_c   1.000
_cell.angle_alpha   90.00
_cell.angle_beta   90.00
_cell.angle_gamma   90.00
#
_symmetry.space_group_name_H-M   'P 1'
#
loop_
_entity.id
_entity.type
_entity.pdbx_description
1 polymer ?
#
loop_
_entity_poly.entity_id
_entity_poly.type
_entity_poly.pdbx_seq_one_letter_code
_entity_poly.pdbx_strand_id
1 'polypeptide(L)'
;MPLPSRKGNHIGFAPTTTLGNIMDWLKTMTTNEYIACVKQYGCPRFNGKLWQRNYYEHIIRNETELNKIQEYIMTNPLNWESDENYTN
;
A
#
# COMPACT_ATOMS: atom_id res chain seq x y z
N MET A 1 13.78 -10.68 -14.41
CA MET A 1 12.53 -10.01 -14.84
C MET A 1 12.79 -8.51 -14.84
N PRO A 2 12.71 -7.80 -15.97
CA PRO A 2 13.07 -6.38 -16.01
C PRO A 2 11.94 -5.54 -15.38
N LEU A 3 12.29 -4.56 -14.56
CA LEU A 3 11.36 -3.59 -14.00
C LEU A 3 10.71 -2.78 -15.14
N PRO A 4 9.42 -2.44 -15.07
CA PRO A 4 8.81 -1.53 -16.03
C PRO A 4 9.48 -0.15 -15.92
N SER A 5 10.09 0.30 -17.02
CA SER A 5 10.66 1.63 -17.15
C SER A 5 9.55 2.67 -17.18
N ARG A 6 9.29 3.32 -16.04
CA ARG A 6 8.57 4.59 -16.02
C ARG A 6 9.54 5.66 -16.55
N LYS A 7 9.32 6.14 -17.77
CA LYS A 7 9.96 7.38 -18.27
C LYS A 7 9.53 8.54 -17.36
N GLY A 8 10.37 8.89 -16.40
CA GLY A 8 10.23 10.10 -15.60
C GLY A 8 10.91 11.26 -16.31
N ASN A 9 10.15 12.31 -16.62
CA ASN A 9 10.72 13.62 -16.94
C ASN A 9 11.29 14.19 -15.64
N HIS A 10 12.60 14.06 -15.43
CA HIS A 10 13.29 14.72 -14.32
C HIS A 10 14.44 15.54 -14.84
N ILE A 11 14.22 16.84 -14.83
CA ILE A 11 15.19 17.90 -15.08
C ILE A 11 16.15 17.90 -13.88
N GLY A 12 17.41 17.49 -14.09
CA GLY A 12 18.61 18.02 -13.41
C GLY A 12 18.73 18.08 -11.87
N PHE A 13 17.88 17.46 -11.06
CA PHE A 13 18.05 17.36 -9.60
C PHE A 13 17.93 15.90 -9.19
N ALA A 14 18.85 15.38 -8.38
CA ALA A 14 18.74 14.01 -7.87
C ALA A 14 17.34 13.83 -7.24
N PRO A 15 16.52 12.86 -7.71
CA PRO A 15 15.15 12.76 -7.25
C PRO A 15 15.16 12.49 -5.75
N THR A 16 14.64 13.44 -4.96
CA THR A 16 14.41 13.20 -3.54
C THR A 16 13.40 12.07 -3.43
N THR A 17 13.79 10.96 -2.81
CA THR A 17 12.89 9.86 -2.53
C THR A 17 11.76 10.36 -1.62
N THR A 18 10.55 10.44 -2.16
CA THR A 18 9.37 10.78 -1.38
C THR A 18 8.80 9.54 -0.69
N LEU A 19 8.04 9.70 0.39
CA LEU A 19 7.31 8.60 1.02
C LEU A 19 6.38 7.90 0.00
N GLY A 20 5.76 8.69 -0.89
CA GLY A 20 4.98 8.15 -2.00
C GLY A 20 5.78 7.22 -2.92
N ASN A 21 7.04 7.54 -3.22
CA ASN A 21 7.89 6.65 -4.03
C ASN A 21 8.22 5.34 -3.30
N ILE A 22 8.45 5.41 -1.99
CA ILE A 22 8.70 4.21 -1.17
C ILE A 22 7.45 3.34 -1.14
N MET A 23 6.27 3.92 -0.95
CA MET A 23 5.02 3.17 -0.93
C MET A 23 4.65 2.60 -2.30
N ASP A 24 4.88 3.33 -3.39
CA ASP A 24 4.72 2.81 -4.75
C ASP A 24 5.60 1.57 -4.97
N TRP A 25 6.88 1.65 -4.57
CA TRP A 25 7.81 0.52 -4.67
C TRP A 25 7.37 -0.66 -3.80
N LEU A 26 7.00 -0.41 -2.54
CA LEU A 26 6.54 -1.45 -1.62
C LEU A 26 5.29 -2.16 -2.14
N LYS A 27 4.26 -1.40 -2.58
CA LYS A 27 3.03 -1.96 -3.15
C LYS A 27 3.35 -2.79 -4.39
N THR A 28 4.31 -2.36 -5.22
CA THR A 28 4.73 -3.10 -6.41
C THR A 28 5.41 -4.42 -6.05
N MET A 29 6.42 -4.38 -5.16
CA MET A 29 7.19 -5.58 -4.79
C MET A 29 6.31 -6.62 -4.12
N THR A 30 5.51 -6.20 -3.13
CA THR A 30 4.60 -7.11 -2.42
C THR A 30 3.53 -7.70 -3.33
N THR A 31 3.03 -6.95 -4.31
CA THR A 31 2.10 -7.48 -5.32
C THR A 31 2.76 -8.56 -6.18
N ASN A 32 4.00 -8.34 -6.62
CA ASN A 32 4.73 -9.31 -7.43
C ASN A 32 4.99 -10.62 -6.66
N GLU A 33 5.41 -10.50 -5.40
CA GLU A 33 5.61 -11.65 -4.51
C GLU A 33 4.28 -12.40 -4.26
N TYR A 34 3.18 -11.68 -4.03
CA TYR A 34 1.87 -12.31 -3.86
C TYR A 34 1.41 -13.04 -5.13
N ILE A 35 1.63 -12.45 -6.32
CA ILE A 35 1.36 -13.11 -7.60
C ILE A 35 2.21 -14.38 -7.76
N ALA A 36 3.49 -14.35 -7.35
CA ALA A 36 4.33 -15.55 -7.34
C ALA A 36 3.74 -16.62 -6.41
N CYS A 37 3.27 -16.24 -5.21
CA CYS A 37 2.59 -17.16 -4.31
C CYS A 37 1.33 -17.78 -4.91
N VAL A 38 0.47 -16.99 -5.53
CA VAL A 38 -0.75 -17.49 -6.20
C VAL A 38 -0.40 -18.52 -7.29
N LYS A 39 0.71 -18.32 -8.00
CA LYS A 39 1.14 -19.20 -9.09
C LYS A 39 1.84 -20.47 -8.62
N GLN A 40 2.62 -20.40 -7.54
CA GLN A 40 3.57 -21.45 -7.18
C GLN A 40 3.26 -22.14 -5.84
N TYR A 41 2.64 -21.42 -4.90
CA TYR A 41 2.50 -21.87 -3.51
C TYR A 41 1.03 -21.98 -3.05
N GLY A 42 0.06 -21.76 -3.95
CA GLY A 42 -1.35 -21.97 -3.67
C GLY A 42 -2.03 -20.88 -2.84
N CYS A 43 -1.48 -19.66 -2.78
CA CYS A 43 -2.18 -18.53 -2.17
C CYS A 43 -3.56 -18.28 -2.84
N PRO A 44 -4.56 -17.78 -2.10
CA PRO A 44 -5.85 -17.38 -2.66
C PRO A 44 -5.70 -16.35 -3.80
N ARG A 45 -6.51 -16.49 -4.84
CA ARG A 45 -6.57 -15.49 -5.93
C ARG A 45 -7.27 -14.22 -5.43
N PHE A 46 -6.79 -13.08 -5.89
CA PHE A 46 -7.44 -11.78 -5.69
C PHE A 46 -7.93 -11.24 -7.03
N ASN A 47 -9.04 -10.51 -7.01
CA ASN A 47 -9.61 -9.89 -8.20
C ASN A 47 -9.15 -8.44 -8.30
N GLY A 48 -8.70 -8.02 -9.49
CA GLY A 48 -8.32 -6.64 -9.74
C GLY A 48 -7.03 -6.23 -9.03
N LYS A 49 -7.13 -5.43 -7.97
CA LYS A 49 -5.99 -4.78 -7.30
C LYS A 49 -5.83 -5.29 -5.87
N LEU A 50 -4.61 -5.65 -5.51
CA LEU A 50 -4.27 -6.07 -4.14
C LEU A 50 -4.26 -4.89 -3.15
N TRP A 51 -3.88 -3.71 -3.62
CA TRP A 51 -3.76 -2.50 -2.80
C TRP A 51 -4.76 -1.43 -3.20
N GLN A 52 -5.25 -0.70 -2.20
CA GLN A 52 -5.97 0.57 -2.39
C GLN A 52 -5.06 1.61 -3.08
N ARG A 53 -5.65 2.53 -3.84
CA ARG A 53 -4.91 3.54 -4.63
C ARG A 53 -4.07 4.45 -3.72
N ASN A 54 -4.70 5.00 -2.70
CA ASN A 54 -4.06 5.94 -1.77
C ASN A 54 -3.42 5.20 -0.59
N TYR A 55 -2.74 5.94 0.27
CA TYR A 55 -2.22 5.44 1.53
C TYR A 55 -2.42 6.53 2.59
N TYR A 56 -2.62 6.13 3.84
CA TYR A 56 -2.71 7.03 4.97
C TYR A 56 -1.32 7.18 5.60
N GLU A 57 -0.93 8.41 5.88
CA GLU A 57 0.31 8.73 6.59
C GLU A 57 -0.01 9.64 7.77
N HIS A 58 0.55 9.34 8.94
CA HIS A 58 0.43 10.18 10.14
C HIS A 58 1.68 10.01 11.00
N ILE A 59 2.27 11.13 11.44
CA ILE A 59 3.43 11.11 12.34
C ILE A 59 2.90 11.04 13.78
N ILE A 60 3.17 9.92 14.45
CA ILE A 60 2.80 9.71 15.86
C ILE A 60 3.75 10.49 16.76
N ARG A 61 3.22 11.46 17.51
CA ARG A 61 4.04 12.34 18.38
C ARG A 61 3.87 12.08 19.87
N ASN A 62 2.87 11.31 20.25
CA ASN A 62 2.54 11.01 21.64
C ASN A 62 1.79 9.67 21.76
N GLU A 63 1.67 9.18 22.99
CA GLU A 63 1.02 7.91 23.31
C GLU A 63 -0.48 7.93 23.02
N THR A 64 -1.16 9.06 23.19
CA THR A 64 -2.59 9.19 22.87
C THR A 64 -2.86 8.95 21.38
N GLU A 65 -2.02 9.49 20.49
CA GLU A 65 -2.09 9.24 19.06
C GLU A 65 -1.78 7.79 18.70
N LEU A 66 -0.78 7.19 19.36
CA LEU A 66 -0.44 5.78 19.17
C LEU A 66 -1.64 4.89 19.51
N ASN A 67 -2.26 5.10 20.67
CA ASN A 67 -3.41 4.32 21.13
C ASN A 67 -4.58 4.41 20.15
N LYS A 68 -4.87 5.61 19.63
CA LYS A 68 -5.92 5.82 18.61
C LYS A 68 -5.64 5.08 17.31
N ILE A 69 -4.40 5.08 16.83
CA ILE A 69 -4.05 4.39 15.58
C ILE A 69 -4.11 2.88 15.76
N GLN A 70 -3.66 2.37 16.92
CA GLN A 70 -3.80 0.95 17.23
C GLN A 70 -5.27 0.53 17.29
N GLU A 71 -6.11 1.31 17.97
CA GLU A 71 -7.56 1.10 18.01
C GLU A 71 -8.17 1.11 16.61
N TYR A 72 -7.82 2.09 15.77
CA TYR A 72 -8.25 2.15 14.38
C TYR A 72 -7.86 0.88 13.59
N ILE A 73 -6.60 0.44 13.68
CA ILE A 73 -6.14 -0.76 12.96
C ILE A 73 -6.95 -2.00 13.39
N MET A 74 -7.22 -2.14 14.69
CA MET A 74 -7.96 -3.29 15.23
C MET A 74 -9.45 -3.26 14.87
N THR A 75 -10.05 -2.07 14.82
CA THR A 75 -11.50 -1.90 14.62
C THR A 75 -11.89 -1.71 13.15
N ASN A 76 -11.00 -1.22 12.30
CA ASN A 76 -11.30 -0.95 10.90
C ASN A 76 -11.82 -2.17 10.11
N PRO A 77 -11.32 -3.41 10.31
CA PRO A 77 -11.89 -4.58 9.63
C PRO A 77 -13.39 -4.80 9.92
N LEU A 78 -13.87 -4.39 11.09
CA LEU A 78 -15.29 -4.52 11.48
C LEU A 78 -16.17 -3.50 10.76
N ASN A 79 -15.60 -2.36 10.37
CA ASN A 79 -16.30 -1.25 9.73
C ASN A 79 -16.08 -1.22 8.21
N TRP A 80 -15.43 -2.25 7.65
CA TRP A 80 -15.01 -2.24 6.25
C TRP A 80 -16.18 -2.19 5.27
N GLU A 81 -17.28 -2.90 5.56
CA GLU A 81 -18.48 -2.92 4.71
C GLU A 81 -19.31 -1.62 4.80
N SER A 82 -19.10 -0.83 5.85
CA SER A 82 -19.79 0.44 6.09
C SER A 82 -18.95 1.67 5.74
N ASP A 83 -17.71 1.48 5.26
CA ASP A 83 -16.84 2.58 4.83
C ASP A 83 -17.38 3.23 3.55
N GLU A 84 -17.41 4.56 3.51
CA GLU A 84 -17.88 5.34 2.36
C GLU A 84 -17.09 5.07 1.07
N ASN A 85 -15.86 4.55 1.19
CA ASN A 85 -15.00 4.16 0.08
C ASN A 85 -15.09 2.65 -0.24
N TYR A 86 -15.94 1.89 0.45
CA TYR A 86 -16.17 0.49 0.14
C TYR A 86 -16.88 0.37 -1.21
N THR A 87 -16.22 -0.25 -2.17
CA THR A 87 -16.82 -0.57 -3.48
C THR A 87 -16.75 -2.09 -3.66
N ASN A 88 -17.91 -2.73 -3.84
CA ASN A 88 -18.06 -4.17 -4.11
C ASN A 88 -17.44 -4.58 -5.46
#